data_AF-A0A3C1Q8Y5-F1
#
_entry.id   AF-A0A3C1Q8Y5-F1
#
_cell.length_a   1.000
_cell.length_b   1.000
_cell.length_c   1.000
_cell.angle_alpha   90.00
_cell.angle_beta   90.00
_cell.angle_gamma   90.00
#
_symmetry.space_group_name_H-M   'P 1'
#
loop_
_entity.id
_entity.type
_entity.pdbx_description
1 polymer ?
#
loop_
_entity_poly.entity_id
_entity_poly.type
_entity_poly.pdbx_seq_one_letter_code
_entity_poly.pdbx_strand_id
1 'polypeptide(L)'
;MKKELNAPELKNLVAKGKKRGFLTEREIVDALQDVDLTPDQIEEMYEVLGEFGVDIVADSDDSGEDKDMIVDADDSADEEEEEEEVEVDLSVPEGVALDDPVRMYLKEIGRVALLTAEEEVELAKRIEQGDEDARRDLAEANLRLVVSIAKRYVGRGMLFLDLIQEGNLGLLKAVEKFDYRKGYKFSTYATWWIRQAITRAIADQARTIRIPVHMVETINKLVRVQRQLLQELGREPIPEEIAEVMDYPVERVREIMKIAQEPVSLETPIGEEEDSHLGDFIEDEDAIAPPDAASFLLMKEQLEEVLYTLAPREEKVLRLRFGIDDGRARTLEEVGQEFGVTRERIRQIEAKALRKLRHPSRSRKLKDFLE
;
A
#
# COMPACT_ATOMS: atom_id res chain seq x y z
N MET A 1 53.61 8.21 -18.75
CA MET A 1 54.44 7.00 -18.92
C MET A 1 53.68 5.86 -18.26
N LYS A 2 52.74 5.22 -18.98
CA LYS A 2 52.90 3.83 -19.43
C LYS A 2 53.54 2.93 -18.37
N LYS A 3 52.79 2.58 -17.32
CA LYS A 3 52.94 1.25 -16.73
C LYS A 3 52.16 0.33 -17.65
N GLU A 4 52.91 -0.46 -18.39
CA GLU A 4 52.43 -1.44 -19.34
C GLU A 4 51.46 -2.38 -18.64
N LEU A 5 50.31 -2.68 -19.28
CA LEU A 5 49.53 -3.87 -18.95
C LEU A 5 50.51 -5.04 -18.88
N ASN A 6 50.68 -5.63 -17.71
CA ASN A 6 51.51 -6.81 -17.57
C ASN A 6 50.90 -7.93 -18.43
N ALA A 7 51.53 -8.15 -19.59
CA ALA A 7 51.18 -9.17 -20.55
C ALA A 7 51.09 -10.62 -20.01
N PRO A 8 51.72 -11.05 -18.89
CA PRO A 8 51.58 -12.45 -18.45
C PRO A 8 50.22 -12.79 -17.84
N GLU A 9 49.58 -11.89 -17.10
CA GLU A 9 48.31 -12.18 -16.39
C GLU A 9 47.13 -12.20 -17.36
N LEU A 10 47.04 -11.21 -18.26
CA LEU A 10 46.03 -11.18 -19.32
C LEU A 10 46.18 -12.39 -20.27
N LYS A 11 47.42 -12.80 -20.60
CA LYS A 11 47.66 -14.02 -21.40
C LYS A 11 47.25 -15.29 -20.67
N ASN A 12 47.44 -15.37 -19.35
CA ASN A 12 46.99 -16.50 -18.55
C ASN A 12 45.46 -16.56 -18.49
N LEU A 13 44.79 -15.41 -18.38
CA LEU A 13 43.33 -15.32 -18.39
C LEU A 13 42.77 -15.73 -19.76
N VAL A 14 43.32 -15.21 -20.85
CA VAL A 14 42.94 -15.59 -22.22
C VAL A 14 43.24 -17.07 -22.50
N ALA A 15 44.33 -17.63 -21.98
CA ALA A 15 44.64 -19.06 -22.14
C ALA A 15 43.69 -19.98 -21.33
N LYS A 16 43.26 -19.54 -20.14
CA LYS A 16 42.21 -20.23 -19.35
C LYS A 16 40.85 -20.12 -20.04
N GLY A 17 40.48 -18.92 -20.50
CA GLY A 17 39.26 -18.66 -21.26
C GLY A 17 39.17 -19.48 -22.54
N LYS A 18 40.25 -19.56 -23.34
CA LYS A 18 40.31 -20.40 -24.55
C LYS A 18 40.22 -21.91 -24.26
N LYS A 19 40.62 -22.36 -23.07
CA LYS A 19 40.49 -23.79 -22.69
C LYS A 19 39.09 -24.16 -22.23
N ARG A 20 38.38 -23.24 -21.55
CA ARG A 20 37.05 -23.50 -20.98
C ARG A 20 35.90 -23.02 -21.87
N GLY A 21 36.14 -22.07 -22.76
CA GLY A 21 35.12 -21.43 -23.60
C GLY A 21 34.31 -20.33 -22.90
N PHE A 22 34.42 -20.21 -21.57
CA PHE A 22 33.77 -19.17 -20.77
C PHE A 22 34.64 -18.74 -19.58
N LEU A 23 34.42 -17.51 -19.08
CA LEU A 23 35.03 -16.92 -17.89
C LEU A 23 33.95 -16.29 -17.02
N THR A 24 34.02 -16.44 -15.70
CA THR A 24 33.09 -15.80 -14.76
C THR A 24 33.61 -14.44 -14.31
N GLU A 25 32.71 -13.51 -13.99
CA GLU A 25 33.08 -12.16 -13.55
C GLU A 25 33.98 -12.17 -12.31
N ARG A 26 33.74 -13.08 -11.36
CA ARG A 26 34.61 -13.27 -10.18
C ARG A 26 36.04 -13.69 -10.56
N GLU A 27 36.20 -14.58 -11.54
CA GLU A 27 37.53 -15.01 -12.00
C GLU A 27 38.30 -13.86 -12.70
N ILE A 28 37.59 -12.92 -13.33
CA ILE A 28 38.15 -11.72 -13.94
C ILE A 28 38.57 -10.73 -12.85
N VAL A 29 37.71 -10.48 -11.86
CA VAL A 29 37.96 -9.55 -10.76
C VAL A 29 39.10 -10.03 -9.87
N ASP A 30 39.12 -11.32 -9.48
CA ASP A 30 40.19 -11.89 -8.64
C ASP A 30 41.56 -11.86 -9.34
N ALA A 31 41.60 -12.04 -10.67
CA ALA A 31 42.85 -11.97 -11.43
C ALA A 31 43.39 -10.54 -11.60
N LEU A 32 42.55 -9.53 -11.37
CA LEU A 32 42.85 -8.11 -11.59
C LEU A 32 42.88 -7.29 -10.29
N GLN A 33 42.72 -7.92 -9.12
CA GLN A 33 42.75 -7.25 -7.81
C GLN A 33 43.99 -6.37 -7.57
N ASP A 34 45.11 -6.67 -8.22
CA ASP A 34 46.38 -5.94 -8.08
C ASP A 34 46.64 -4.89 -9.18
N VAL A 35 45.67 -4.65 -10.09
CA VAL A 35 45.82 -3.73 -11.22
C VAL A 35 44.77 -2.63 -11.19
N ASP A 36 45.20 -1.39 -10.90
CA ASP A 36 44.36 -0.20 -11.02
C ASP A 36 44.04 0.08 -12.51
N LEU A 37 42.88 -0.39 -12.98
CA LEU A 37 42.35 -0.14 -14.31
C LEU A 37 41.30 0.98 -14.28
N THR A 38 41.31 1.84 -15.29
CA THR A 38 40.22 2.82 -15.50
C THR A 38 39.01 2.17 -16.18
N PRO A 39 37.78 2.67 -15.99
CA PRO A 39 36.57 2.10 -16.62
C PRO A 39 36.70 1.86 -18.13
N ASP A 40 37.29 2.80 -18.87
CA ASP A 40 37.52 2.68 -20.32
C ASP A 40 38.45 1.49 -20.70
N GLN A 41 39.38 1.12 -19.80
CA GLN A 41 40.30 -0.01 -20.04
C GLN A 41 39.65 -1.36 -19.73
N ILE A 42 38.66 -1.37 -18.85
CA ILE A 42 37.86 -2.56 -18.55
C ILE A 42 36.96 -2.88 -19.75
N GLU A 43 36.38 -1.85 -20.37
CA GLU A 43 35.55 -1.99 -21.58
C GLU A 43 36.37 -2.51 -22.78
N GLU A 44 37.57 -1.96 -23.02
CA GLU A 44 38.49 -2.43 -24.07
C GLU A 44 38.92 -3.91 -23.84
N MET A 45 39.07 -4.33 -22.58
CA MET A 45 39.37 -5.72 -22.25
C MET A 45 38.19 -6.66 -22.57
N TYR A 46 36.96 -6.25 -22.29
CA TYR A 46 35.76 -7.02 -22.61
C TYR A 46 35.60 -7.22 -24.12
N GLU A 47 35.88 -6.19 -24.92
CA GLU A 47 35.92 -6.31 -26.39
C GLU A 47 36.97 -7.32 -26.86
N VAL A 48 38.19 -7.25 -26.32
CA VAL A 48 39.28 -8.19 -26.68
C VAL A 48 38.93 -9.63 -26.29
N LEU A 49 38.32 -9.86 -25.13
CA LEU A 49 37.88 -11.20 -24.70
C LEU A 49 36.77 -11.75 -25.62
N GLY A 50 35.86 -10.88 -26.07
CA GLY A 50 34.84 -11.20 -27.06
C GLY A 50 35.42 -11.57 -28.43
N GLU A 51 36.39 -10.80 -28.95
CA GLU A 51 37.08 -11.11 -30.21
C GLU A 51 37.81 -12.46 -30.18
N PHE A 52 38.31 -12.86 -29.01
CA PHE A 52 38.96 -14.16 -28.82
C PHE A 52 37.99 -15.33 -28.54
N GLY A 53 36.68 -15.08 -28.57
CA GLY A 53 35.63 -16.10 -28.50
C GLY A 53 35.45 -16.69 -27.10
N VAL A 54 35.59 -15.88 -26.06
CA VAL A 54 35.33 -16.30 -24.67
C VAL A 54 34.05 -15.64 -24.17
N ASP A 55 33.03 -16.44 -23.89
CA ASP A 55 31.77 -15.93 -23.32
C ASP A 55 31.95 -15.59 -21.85
N ILE A 56 31.55 -14.37 -21.47
CA ILE A 56 31.60 -13.91 -20.09
C ILE A 56 30.24 -14.19 -19.49
N VAL A 57 30.22 -15.16 -18.57
CA VAL A 57 29.02 -15.58 -17.88
C VAL A 57 29.02 -14.84 -16.56
N ALA A 58 28.06 -13.92 -16.39
CA ALA A 58 27.74 -13.40 -15.06
C ALA A 58 27.47 -14.60 -14.15
N ASP A 59 27.95 -14.56 -12.90
CA ASP A 59 27.51 -15.53 -11.89
C ASP A 59 26.00 -15.30 -11.70
N SER A 60 25.20 -15.94 -12.55
CA SER A 60 23.80 -16.13 -12.30
C SER A 60 23.73 -17.15 -11.18
N ASP A 61 23.72 -16.66 -9.95
CA ASP A 61 22.79 -17.20 -8.97
C ASP A 61 21.39 -17.03 -9.58
N ASP A 62 21.06 -17.95 -10.49
CA ASP A 62 19.74 -18.13 -11.05
C ASP A 62 18.87 -18.77 -9.97
N SER A 63 18.45 -17.91 -9.05
CA SER A 63 17.18 -18.00 -8.35
C SER A 63 16.51 -16.64 -8.49
N GLY A 64 16.23 -16.28 -9.74
CA GLY A 64 15.21 -15.30 -10.04
C GLY A 64 13.85 -15.99 -9.97
N GLU A 65 13.10 -15.75 -8.90
CA GLU A 65 11.67 -15.43 -8.97
C GLU A 65 11.27 -14.75 -7.65
N ASP A 66 10.96 -13.47 -7.80
CA ASP A 66 10.26 -12.53 -6.91
C ASP A 66 10.89 -12.11 -5.57
N LYS A 67 11.64 -11.00 -5.68
CA LYS A 67 11.95 -10.08 -4.59
C LYS A 67 10.67 -9.39 -4.08
N ASP A 68 9.92 -10.08 -3.24
CA ASP A 68 9.29 -9.47 -2.07
C ASP A 68 10.30 -9.56 -0.91
N MET A 69 11.37 -8.77 -1.00
CA MET A 69 12.25 -8.53 0.14
C MET A 69 11.55 -7.61 1.14
N ILE A 70 10.57 -8.16 1.85
CA ILE A 70 10.25 -7.68 3.19
C ILE A 70 11.45 -8.11 4.05
N VAL A 71 12.42 -7.20 4.16
CA VAL A 71 13.48 -7.28 5.16
C VAL A 71 12.77 -7.22 6.52
N ASP A 72 12.55 -8.40 7.10
CA ASP A 72 12.17 -8.55 8.50
C ASP A 72 13.38 -8.19 9.35
N ALA A 73 13.60 -6.88 9.49
CA ALA A 73 14.24 -6.34 10.68
C ALA A 73 13.27 -6.54 11.85
N ASP A 74 13.35 -7.74 12.40
CA ASP A 74 13.44 -8.03 13.82
C ASP A 74 12.19 -7.85 14.71
N ASP A 75 11.75 -8.99 15.24
CA ASP A 75 10.97 -9.15 16.47
C ASP A 75 11.49 -10.40 17.23
N SER A 76 12.79 -10.67 17.14
CA SER A 76 13.50 -11.56 18.05
C SER A 76 14.15 -10.69 19.12
N ALA A 77 13.51 -10.66 20.29
CA ALA A 77 14.24 -10.33 21.50
C ALA A 77 15.44 -11.29 21.65
N ASP A 78 16.58 -10.74 22.05
CA ASP A 78 17.85 -11.39 22.39
C ASP A 78 18.88 -11.57 21.26
N GLU A 79 19.41 -10.47 20.71
CA GLU A 79 20.85 -10.38 20.40
C GLU A 79 21.37 -9.00 20.84
N GLU A 80 22.56 -8.99 21.43
CA GLU A 80 23.16 -7.87 22.18
C GLU A 80 23.29 -6.60 21.31
N GLU A 81 22.75 -5.48 21.80
CA GLU A 81 22.95 -4.15 21.20
C GLU A 81 24.41 -3.70 21.39
N GLU A 82 25.31 -4.12 20.51
CA GLU A 82 26.56 -3.40 20.31
C GLU A 82 26.25 -2.12 19.52
N GLU A 83 26.25 -0.99 20.24
CA GLU A 83 26.26 0.35 19.65
C GLU A 83 27.60 0.56 18.92
N GLU A 84 27.73 0.05 17.70
CA GLU A 84 28.74 0.56 16.77
C GLU A 84 28.43 2.04 16.49
N GLU A 85 29.44 2.90 16.58
CA GLU A 85 29.36 4.28 16.10
C GLU A 85 28.93 4.24 14.63
N VAL A 86 27.65 4.50 14.38
CA VAL A 86 27.10 4.43 13.02
C VAL A 86 27.66 5.61 12.23
N GLU A 87 28.75 5.39 11.52
CA GLU A 87 29.06 6.16 10.32
C GLU A 87 27.91 5.92 9.34
N VAL A 88 26.89 6.77 9.42
CA VAL A 88 25.80 6.75 8.45
C VAL A 88 26.42 7.11 7.11
N ASP A 89 26.64 6.11 6.27
CA ASP A 89 26.96 6.33 4.87
C ASP A 89 25.79 7.06 4.22
N LEU A 90 25.95 8.38 4.09
CA LEU A 90 25.05 9.31 3.43
C LEU A 90 25.20 9.23 1.90
N SER A 91 26.00 8.29 1.38
CA SER A 91 26.12 8.09 -0.06
C SER A 91 24.82 7.54 -0.63
N VAL A 92 24.31 8.27 -1.63
CA VAL A 92 23.13 7.92 -2.41
C VAL A 92 23.63 7.16 -3.64
N PRO A 93 22.96 6.11 -4.11
CA PRO A 93 23.31 5.43 -5.37
C PRO A 93 23.56 6.44 -6.49
N GLU A 94 24.66 6.27 -7.24
CA GLU A 94 25.00 7.15 -8.36
C GLU A 94 23.88 7.11 -9.42
N GLY A 95 23.22 8.25 -9.65
CA GLY A 95 22.15 8.38 -10.67
C GLY A 95 21.01 9.33 -10.33
N VAL A 96 20.88 9.78 -9.08
CA VAL A 96 19.77 10.67 -8.68
C VAL A 96 20.09 12.13 -9.02
N ALA A 97 19.13 12.89 -9.56
CA ALA A 97 19.28 14.33 -9.81
C ALA A 97 19.45 15.13 -8.51
N LEU A 98 20.03 16.34 -8.59
CA LEU A 98 20.24 17.25 -7.45
C LEU A 98 18.93 17.77 -6.81
N ASP A 99 17.79 17.57 -7.46
CA ASP A 99 16.49 18.13 -7.09
C ASP A 99 15.61 17.17 -6.25
N ASP A 100 16.14 16.02 -5.83
CA ASP A 100 15.43 15.07 -4.99
C ASP A 100 15.26 15.63 -3.56
N PRO A 101 14.02 15.82 -3.06
CA PRO A 101 13.76 16.30 -1.71
C PRO A 101 14.45 15.47 -0.61
N VAL A 102 14.67 14.17 -0.85
CA VAL A 102 15.42 13.29 0.06
C VAL A 102 16.87 13.76 0.20
N ARG A 103 17.53 14.08 -0.90
CA ARG A 103 18.94 14.51 -0.89
C ARG A 103 19.10 15.88 -0.25
N MET A 104 18.16 16.78 -0.47
CA MET A 104 18.12 18.08 0.21
C MET A 104 18.04 17.90 1.72
N TYR A 105 17.12 17.05 2.19
CA TYR A 105 16.95 16.75 3.60
C TYR A 105 18.21 16.13 4.23
N LEU A 106 18.78 15.09 3.60
CA LEU A 106 20.00 14.43 4.09
C LEU A 106 21.20 15.39 4.19
N LYS A 107 21.31 16.33 3.24
CA LYS A 107 22.35 17.36 3.25
C LYS A 107 22.15 18.39 4.36
N GLU A 108 20.90 18.75 4.67
CA GLU A 108 20.60 19.71 5.74
C GLU A 108 20.89 19.12 7.12
N ILE A 109 20.44 17.89 7.41
CA ILE A 109 20.70 17.23 8.69
C ILE A 109 22.19 16.90 8.88
N GLY A 110 22.95 16.72 7.80
CA GLY A 110 24.40 16.50 7.85
C GLY A 110 25.22 17.72 8.24
N ARG A 111 24.62 18.93 8.32
CA ARG A 111 25.32 20.15 8.76
C ARG A 111 25.45 20.24 10.28
N VAL A 112 24.56 19.57 11.02
CA VAL A 112 24.54 19.61 12.48
C VAL A 112 25.54 18.59 13.01
N ALA A 113 26.39 19.01 13.95
CA ALA A 113 27.38 18.13 14.57
C ALA A 113 26.69 17.13 15.52
N LEU A 114 27.31 15.96 15.67
CA LEU A 114 26.87 14.96 16.64
C LEU A 114 27.16 15.46 18.06
N LEU A 115 26.26 15.17 18.99
CA LEU A 115 26.42 15.50 20.40
C LEU A 115 27.22 14.41 21.12
N THR A 116 27.96 14.83 22.14
CA THR A 116 28.58 13.95 23.12
C THR A 116 27.60 13.63 24.26
N ALA A 117 27.84 12.55 24.99
CA ALA A 117 26.98 12.16 26.13
C ALA A 117 26.91 13.25 27.23
N GLU A 118 27.96 14.06 27.40
CA GLU A 118 27.95 15.18 28.36
C GLU A 118 27.05 16.33 27.89
N GLU A 119 27.08 16.65 26.59
CA GLU A 119 26.25 17.68 25.97
C GLU A 119 24.77 17.28 25.96
N GLU A 120 24.44 16.01 25.74
CA GLU A 120 23.07 15.49 25.87
C GLU A 120 22.49 15.77 27.27
N VAL A 121 23.30 15.54 28.31
CA VAL A 121 22.89 15.78 29.70
C VAL A 121 22.74 17.28 30.00
N GLU A 122 23.60 18.12 29.42
CA GLU A 122 23.48 19.58 29.56
C GLU A 122 22.22 20.12 28.89
N LEU A 123 21.93 19.69 27.67
CA LEU A 123 20.70 20.04 26.95
C LEU A 123 19.46 19.52 27.70
N ALA A 124 19.48 18.28 28.20
CA ALA A 124 18.38 17.73 28.98
C ALA A 124 18.07 18.55 30.25
N LYS A 125 19.10 19.05 30.95
CA LYS A 125 18.93 19.93 32.12
C LYS A 125 18.30 21.28 31.75
N ARG A 126 18.64 21.82 30.58
CA ARG A 126 18.04 23.07 30.07
C ARG A 126 16.59 22.86 29.64
N ILE A 127 16.29 21.72 29.02
CA ILE A 127 14.93 21.33 28.65
C ILE A 127 14.03 21.21 29.90
N GLU A 128 14.53 20.65 31.01
CA GLU A 128 13.78 20.59 32.29
C GLU A 128 13.43 22.00 32.84
N GLN A 129 14.23 23.02 32.48
CA GLN A 129 13.98 24.42 32.84
C GLN A 129 13.01 25.14 31.86
N GLY A 130 12.51 24.44 30.84
CA GLY A 130 11.59 24.99 29.83
C GLY A 130 12.28 25.71 28.68
N ASP A 131 13.55 25.41 28.42
CA ASP A 131 14.30 25.98 27.29
C ASP A 131 13.93 25.29 25.97
N GLU A 132 13.14 25.98 25.15
CA GLU A 132 12.69 25.50 23.84
C GLU A 132 13.82 25.42 22.79
N ASP A 133 14.86 26.26 22.91
CA ASP A 133 16.00 26.19 21.99
C ASP A 133 16.83 24.94 22.27
N ALA A 134 17.04 24.59 23.55
CA ALA A 134 17.69 23.33 23.92
C ALA A 134 16.91 22.09 23.43
N ARG A 135 15.57 22.16 23.40
CA ARG A 135 14.72 21.10 22.84
C ARG A 135 14.95 20.93 21.34
N ARG A 136 15.02 22.05 20.59
CA ARG A 136 15.31 22.04 19.16
C ARG A 136 16.70 21.49 18.88
N ASP A 137 17.71 21.98 19.60
CA ASP A 137 19.11 21.57 19.40
C ASP A 137 19.30 20.07 19.66
N LEU A 138 18.68 19.52 20.72
CA LEU A 138 18.75 18.08 21.02
C LEU A 138 18.02 17.24 19.94
N ALA A 139 16.91 17.73 19.40
CA ALA A 139 16.19 17.06 18.32
C ALA A 139 17.00 17.09 17.00
N GLU A 140 17.54 18.25 16.61
CA GLU A 140 18.30 18.44 15.36
C GLU A 140 19.55 17.57 15.30
N ALA A 141 20.29 17.45 16.40
CA ALA A 141 21.47 16.60 16.49
C ALA A 141 21.15 15.10 16.29
N ASN A 142 19.93 14.68 16.62
CA ASN A 142 19.49 13.28 16.57
C ASN A 142 18.66 12.95 15.31
N LEU A 143 18.50 13.85 14.35
CA LEU A 143 17.77 13.57 13.11
C LEU A 143 18.41 12.43 12.29
N ARG A 144 19.73 12.24 12.38
CA ARG A 144 20.45 11.14 11.70
C ARG A 144 20.06 9.77 12.25
N LEU A 145 19.77 9.68 13.55
CA LEU A 145 19.27 8.45 14.19
C LEU A 145 17.89 8.06 13.64
N VAL A 146 17.01 9.04 13.40
CA VAL A 146 15.69 8.78 12.80
C VAL A 146 15.84 8.17 11.42
N VAL A 147 16.73 8.72 10.59
CA VAL A 147 16.99 8.22 9.24
C VAL A 147 17.52 6.78 9.27
N SER A 148 18.46 6.45 10.17
CA SER A 148 19.02 5.10 10.26
C SER A 148 17.98 4.06 10.70
N ILE A 149 17.04 4.44 11.56
CA ILE A 149 15.92 3.58 11.97
C ILE A 149 14.90 3.46 10.82
N ALA A 150 14.49 4.58 10.21
CA ALA A 150 13.50 4.62 9.13
C ALA A 150 13.92 3.83 7.90
N LYS A 151 15.22 3.75 7.59
CA LYS A 151 15.77 2.98 6.47
C LYS A 151 15.35 1.51 6.50
N ARG A 152 15.14 0.92 7.68
CA ARG A 152 14.70 -0.49 7.85
C ARG A 152 13.23 -0.73 7.46
N TYR A 153 12.44 0.33 7.34
CA TYR A 153 11.00 0.28 7.05
C TYR A 153 10.64 0.69 5.62
N VAL A 154 11.65 0.99 4.79
CA VAL A 154 11.46 1.31 3.37
C VAL A 154 10.85 0.11 2.65
N GLY A 155 9.91 0.37 1.73
CA GLY A 155 9.23 -0.68 0.98
C GLY A 155 7.99 -1.28 1.67
N ARG A 156 7.58 -0.78 2.84
CA ARG A 156 6.37 -1.25 3.55
C ARG A 156 5.09 -0.45 3.22
N GLY A 157 4.99 0.06 1.99
CA GLY A 157 3.81 0.81 1.51
C GLY A 157 3.74 2.30 1.86
N MET A 158 4.79 2.86 2.47
CA MET A 158 4.90 4.30 2.77
C MET A 158 6.19 4.87 2.16
N LEU A 159 6.16 6.14 1.72
CA LEU A 159 7.33 6.81 1.17
C LEU A 159 8.40 7.01 2.25
N PHE A 160 9.67 6.99 1.87
CA PHE A 160 10.77 7.13 2.81
C PHE A 160 10.76 8.46 3.58
N LEU A 161 10.40 9.57 2.92
CA LEU A 161 10.26 10.87 3.59
C LEU A 161 9.17 10.85 4.65
N ASP A 162 8.03 10.20 4.37
CA ASP A 162 6.92 10.12 5.32
C ASP A 162 7.30 9.29 6.54
N LEU A 163 8.03 8.18 6.35
CA LEU A 163 8.61 7.39 7.44
C LEU A 163 9.55 8.23 8.32
N ILE A 164 10.40 9.05 7.70
CA ILE A 164 11.30 9.96 8.42
C ILE A 164 10.49 10.99 9.22
N GLN A 165 9.44 11.58 8.64
CA GLN A 165 8.64 12.59 9.34
C GLN A 165 7.89 12.01 10.53
N GLU A 166 7.31 10.83 10.39
CA GLU A 166 6.65 10.12 11.51
C GLU A 166 7.67 9.71 12.59
N GLY A 167 8.87 9.31 12.17
CA GLY A 167 10.00 9.08 13.06
C GLY A 167 10.45 10.34 13.81
N ASN A 168 10.51 11.50 13.14
CA ASN A 168 10.84 12.79 13.74
C ASN A 168 9.80 13.20 14.79
N LEU A 169 8.51 12.91 14.54
CA LEU A 169 7.45 13.13 15.53
C LEU A 169 7.62 12.20 16.75
N GLY A 170 8.08 10.97 16.53
CA GLY A 170 8.49 10.05 17.61
C GLY A 170 9.68 10.58 18.41
N LEU A 171 10.71 11.08 17.74
CA LEU A 171 11.90 11.68 18.35
C LEU A 171 11.53 12.88 19.24
N LEU A 172 10.68 13.79 18.76
CA LEU A 172 10.24 14.95 19.57
C LEU A 172 9.56 14.52 20.87
N LYS A 173 8.72 13.47 20.84
CA LYS A 173 8.12 12.88 22.05
C LYS A 173 9.17 12.26 22.98
N ALA A 174 10.23 11.67 22.43
CA ALA A 174 11.33 11.14 23.21
C ALA A 174 12.09 12.27 23.92
N VAL A 175 12.40 13.36 23.21
CA VAL A 175 13.08 14.54 23.75
C VAL A 175 12.30 15.12 24.95
N GLU A 176 10.97 15.25 24.83
CA GLU A 176 10.12 15.79 25.90
C GLU A 176 10.09 14.91 27.17
N LYS A 177 10.27 13.60 27.02
CA LYS A 177 10.12 12.62 28.11
C LYS A 177 11.45 12.04 28.57
N PHE A 178 12.57 12.52 28.06
CA PHE A 178 13.87 11.99 28.40
C PHE A 178 14.26 12.37 29.82
N ASP A 179 14.74 11.38 30.59
CA ASP A 179 15.20 11.58 31.96
C ASP A 179 16.67 11.18 32.07
N TYR A 180 17.54 12.19 32.08
CA TYR A 180 18.99 12.02 32.16
C TYR A 180 19.46 11.41 33.51
N ARG A 181 18.62 11.42 34.55
CA ARG A 181 18.98 10.89 35.89
C ARG A 181 19.10 9.38 35.90
N LYS A 182 18.49 8.70 34.92
CA LYS A 182 18.54 7.24 34.78
C LYS A 182 19.87 6.72 34.26
N GLY A 183 20.73 7.60 33.70
CA GLY A 183 22.09 7.26 33.29
C GLY A 183 22.21 6.42 32.00
N TYR A 184 21.13 6.26 31.24
CA TYR A 184 21.16 5.66 29.90
C TYR A 184 21.35 6.74 28.84
N LYS A 185 21.95 6.37 27.70
CA LYS A 185 22.13 7.27 26.55
C LYS A 185 20.79 7.67 25.96
N PHE A 186 20.73 8.85 25.35
CA PHE A 186 19.51 9.33 24.69
C PHE A 186 19.12 8.42 23.50
N SER A 187 20.10 7.94 22.72
CA SER A 187 19.93 7.03 21.59
C SER A 187 19.08 5.80 21.91
N THR A 188 19.40 5.10 23.00
CA THR A 188 18.70 3.89 23.46
C THR A 188 17.22 4.18 23.75
N TYR A 189 16.94 5.31 24.40
CA TYR A 189 15.58 5.72 24.72
C TYR A 189 14.79 6.21 23.49
N ALA A 190 15.42 7.04 22.66
CA ALA A 190 14.81 7.61 21.47
C ALA A 190 14.43 6.53 20.45
N THR A 191 15.25 5.50 20.30
CA THR A 191 15.02 4.38 19.38
C THR A 191 13.64 3.74 19.60
N TRP A 192 13.22 3.53 20.85
CA TRP A 192 11.90 2.99 21.17
C TRP A 192 10.75 3.87 20.68
N TRP A 193 10.82 5.19 20.93
CA TRP A 193 9.79 6.13 20.51
C TRP A 193 9.73 6.32 19.01
N ILE A 194 10.88 6.36 18.34
CA ILE A 194 10.98 6.47 16.88
C ILE A 194 10.38 5.21 16.24
N ARG A 195 10.81 4.02 16.69
CA ARG A 195 10.29 2.73 16.20
C ARG A 195 8.77 2.62 16.37
N GLN A 196 8.26 2.99 17.55
CA GLN A 196 6.83 2.96 17.85
C GLN A 196 6.04 3.91 16.94
N ALA A 197 6.55 5.12 16.70
CA ALA A 197 5.88 6.11 15.86
C ALA A 197 5.82 5.63 14.40
N ILE A 198 6.94 5.17 13.85
CA ILE A 198 7.02 4.64 12.48
C ILE A 198 6.11 3.43 12.30
N THR A 199 6.19 2.43 13.19
CA THR A 199 5.38 1.20 13.11
C THR A 199 3.89 1.52 13.16
N ARG A 200 3.49 2.46 14.02
CA ARG A 200 2.11 2.91 14.13
C ARG A 200 1.65 3.65 12.87
N ALA A 201 2.47 4.53 12.34
CA ALA A 201 2.14 5.29 11.13
C ALA A 201 1.95 4.36 9.92
N ILE A 202 2.82 3.36 9.76
CA ILE A 202 2.68 2.33 8.73
C ILE A 202 1.32 1.61 8.89
N ALA A 203 0.99 1.14 10.09
CA ALA A 203 -0.28 0.46 10.33
C ALA A 203 -1.50 1.36 10.07
N ASP A 204 -1.39 2.67 10.35
CA ASP A 204 -2.50 3.61 10.26
C ASP A 204 -2.72 4.18 8.83
N GLN A 205 -1.65 4.31 8.02
CA GLN A 205 -1.65 5.08 6.77
C GLN A 205 -1.10 4.33 5.54
N ALA A 206 -0.32 3.25 5.68
CA ALA A 206 0.36 2.63 4.53
C ALA A 206 -0.59 1.93 3.55
N ARG A 207 -1.83 1.62 3.96
CA ARG A 207 -2.82 0.95 3.11
C ARG A 207 -3.88 1.91 2.60
N THR A 208 -4.26 1.74 1.34
CA THR A 208 -5.37 2.47 0.70
C THR A 208 -6.68 2.31 1.47
N ILE A 209 -6.96 1.09 1.94
CA ILE A 209 -8.09 0.79 2.81
C ILE A 209 -7.54 0.64 4.23
N ARG A 210 -7.93 1.56 5.12
CA ARG A 210 -7.47 1.58 6.51
C ARG A 210 -7.92 0.34 7.27
N ILE A 211 -6.96 -0.36 7.88
CA ILE A 211 -7.18 -1.51 8.75
C ILE A 211 -6.81 -1.11 10.19
N PRO A 212 -7.60 -1.49 11.22
CA PRO A 212 -7.22 -1.25 12.61
C PRO A 212 -5.88 -1.89 13.01
N VAL A 213 -5.10 -1.21 13.88
CA VAL A 213 -3.74 -1.65 14.28
C VAL A 213 -3.66 -3.10 14.78
N HIS A 214 -4.59 -3.54 15.65
CA HIS A 214 -4.61 -4.91 16.16
C HIS A 214 -4.81 -5.97 15.06
N MET A 215 -5.48 -5.61 13.96
CA MET A 215 -5.63 -6.51 12.80
C MET A 215 -4.33 -6.56 12.00
N VAL A 216 -3.59 -5.45 11.88
CA VAL A 216 -2.25 -5.43 11.26
C VAL A 216 -1.26 -6.30 12.05
N GLU A 217 -1.26 -6.19 13.38
CA GLU A 217 -0.46 -7.07 14.25
C GLU A 217 -0.81 -8.55 14.05
N THR A 218 -2.10 -8.86 13.92
CA THR A 218 -2.58 -10.23 13.66
C THR A 218 -2.14 -10.73 12.28
N ILE A 219 -2.17 -9.88 11.25
CA ILE A 219 -1.69 -10.18 9.90
C ILE A 219 -0.18 -10.45 9.92
N ASN A 220 0.62 -9.61 10.60
CA ASN A 220 2.06 -9.82 10.72
C ASN A 220 2.39 -11.12 11.46
N LYS A 221 1.62 -11.46 12.51
CA LYS A 221 1.74 -12.76 13.19
C LYS A 221 1.42 -13.92 12.24
N LEU A 222 0.38 -13.79 11.42
CA LEU A 222 0.02 -14.79 10.40
C LEU A 222 1.15 -14.98 9.40
N VAL A 223 1.71 -13.90 8.86
CA VAL A 223 2.84 -13.95 7.89
C VAL A 223 4.07 -14.61 8.53
N ARG A 224 4.36 -14.31 9.80
CA ARG A 224 5.48 -14.95 10.53
C ARG A 224 5.29 -16.46 10.68
N VAL A 225 4.10 -16.89 11.11
CA VAL A 225 3.75 -18.31 11.24
C VAL A 225 3.75 -19.01 9.88
N GLN A 226 3.24 -18.35 8.84
CA GLN A 226 3.24 -18.87 7.47
C GLN A 226 4.67 -19.10 6.98
N ARG A 227 5.60 -18.16 7.21
CA ARG A 227 7.03 -18.31 6.87
C ARG A 227 7.69 -19.45 7.64
N GLN A 228 7.43 -19.55 8.94
CA GLN A 228 7.95 -20.65 9.76
C GLN A 228 7.47 -22.02 9.25
N LEU A 229 6.17 -22.16 9.00
CA LEU A 229 5.60 -23.41 8.49
C LEU A 229 6.08 -23.72 7.07
N LEU A 230 6.31 -22.71 6.24
CA LEU A 230 6.89 -22.91 4.90
C LEU A 230 8.30 -23.48 4.99
N GLN A 231 9.11 -23.01 5.93
CA GLN A 231 10.46 -23.54 6.18
C GLN A 231 10.43 -24.98 6.75
N GLU A 232 9.48 -25.28 7.65
CA GLU A 232 9.35 -26.61 8.26
C GLU A 232 8.77 -27.66 7.29
N LEU A 233 7.77 -27.28 6.48
CA LEU A 233 7.04 -28.19 5.60
C LEU A 233 7.59 -28.25 4.18
N GLY A 234 8.36 -27.24 3.75
CA GLY A 234 8.86 -27.10 2.37
C GLY A 234 7.75 -26.87 1.33
N ARG A 235 6.54 -26.49 1.77
CA ARG A 235 5.38 -26.15 0.95
C ARG A 235 4.56 -25.05 1.61
N GLU A 236 3.67 -24.40 0.86
CA GLU A 236 2.72 -23.46 1.45
C GLU A 236 1.80 -24.17 2.47
N PRO A 237 1.62 -23.57 3.67
CA PRO A 237 0.78 -24.15 4.71
C PRO A 237 -0.71 -23.98 4.41
N ILE A 238 -1.49 -24.99 4.80
CA ILE A 238 -2.96 -24.95 4.67
C ILE A 238 -3.52 -24.05 5.78
N PRO A 239 -4.64 -23.31 5.57
CA PRO A 239 -5.23 -22.47 6.61
C PRO A 239 -5.56 -23.21 7.92
N GLU A 240 -5.77 -24.53 7.86
CA GLU A 240 -5.97 -25.39 9.03
C GLU A 240 -4.70 -25.56 9.87
N GLU A 241 -3.54 -25.70 9.22
CA GLU A 241 -2.23 -25.82 9.88
C GLU A 241 -1.82 -24.49 10.53
N ILE A 242 -2.09 -23.37 9.84
CA ILE A 242 -1.86 -22.02 10.39
C ILE A 242 -2.77 -21.77 11.61
N ALA A 243 -4.03 -22.19 11.53
CA ALA A 243 -5.00 -22.04 12.62
C ALA A 243 -4.58 -22.79 13.89
N GLU A 244 -4.00 -23.98 13.74
CA GLU A 244 -3.48 -24.78 14.86
C GLU A 244 -2.31 -24.09 15.56
N VAL A 245 -1.34 -23.54 14.81
CA VAL A 245 -0.19 -22.83 15.40
C VAL A 245 -0.59 -21.50 16.03
N MET A 246 -1.54 -20.79 15.42
CA MET A 246 -1.98 -19.48 15.93
C MET A 246 -3.02 -19.56 17.05
N ASP A 247 -3.59 -20.74 17.32
CA ASP A 247 -4.71 -20.98 18.24
C ASP A 247 -5.97 -20.15 17.89
N TYR A 248 -6.29 -20.10 16.59
CA TYR A 248 -7.49 -19.42 16.08
C TYR A 248 -8.44 -20.39 15.37
N PRO A 249 -9.75 -20.07 15.28
CA PRO A 249 -10.65 -20.79 14.40
C PRO A 249 -10.24 -20.67 12.93
N VAL A 250 -10.37 -21.76 12.16
CA VAL A 250 -10.03 -21.79 10.72
C VAL A 250 -10.78 -20.72 9.91
N GLU A 251 -12.04 -20.48 10.26
CA GLU A 251 -12.86 -19.42 9.64
C GLU A 251 -12.24 -18.03 9.83
N ARG A 252 -11.72 -17.76 11.03
CA ARG A 252 -11.08 -16.49 11.36
C ARG A 252 -9.79 -16.29 10.58
N VAL A 253 -8.97 -17.33 10.43
CA VAL A 253 -7.74 -17.27 9.62
C VAL A 253 -8.08 -16.97 8.17
N ARG A 254 -9.12 -17.59 7.60
CA ARG A 254 -9.59 -17.29 6.23
C ARG A 254 -10.08 -15.85 6.09
N GLU A 255 -10.78 -15.30 7.08
CA GLU A 255 -11.15 -13.88 7.09
C GLU A 255 -9.92 -12.97 7.08
N ILE A 256 -8.93 -13.26 7.94
CA ILE A 256 -7.69 -12.47 8.02
C ILE A 256 -6.92 -12.53 6.70
N MET A 257 -6.81 -13.70 6.08
CA MET A 257 -6.17 -13.85 4.76
C MET A 257 -6.85 -13.01 3.69
N LYS A 258 -8.19 -12.93 3.68
CA LYS A 258 -8.94 -12.06 2.75
C LYS A 258 -8.67 -10.57 3.01
N ILE A 259 -8.62 -10.17 4.27
CA ILE A 259 -8.35 -8.76 4.66
C ILE A 259 -6.90 -8.37 4.36
N ALA A 260 -5.97 -9.32 4.42
CA ALA A 260 -4.56 -9.08 4.15
C ALA A 260 -4.26 -8.74 2.68
N GLN A 261 -5.13 -9.14 1.75
CA GLN A 261 -4.98 -8.89 0.30
C GLN A 261 -4.92 -7.39 0.00
N GLU A 262 -3.99 -6.99 -0.88
CA GLU A 262 -3.83 -5.62 -1.32
C GLU A 262 -4.64 -5.36 -2.60
N PRO A 263 -5.30 -4.20 -2.72
CA PRO A 263 -6.05 -3.87 -3.93
C PRO A 263 -5.11 -3.68 -5.12
N VAL A 264 -5.53 -4.17 -6.29
CA VAL A 264 -4.81 -4.04 -7.55
C VAL A 264 -5.31 -2.78 -8.29
N SER A 265 -4.42 -2.15 -9.06
CA SER A 265 -4.80 -1.00 -9.89
C SER A 265 -5.71 -1.43 -11.04
N LEU A 266 -6.71 -0.61 -11.37
CA LEU A 266 -7.52 -0.80 -12.58
C LEU A 266 -6.71 -0.60 -13.87
N GLU A 267 -5.63 0.16 -13.78
CA GLU A 267 -4.69 0.43 -14.88
C GLU A 267 -3.63 -0.67 -15.01
N THR A 268 -3.75 -1.78 -14.27
CA THR A 268 -2.83 -2.91 -14.48
C THR A 268 -3.10 -3.51 -15.87
N PRO A 269 -2.11 -3.53 -16.78
CA PRO A 269 -2.29 -4.08 -18.12
C PRO A 269 -2.55 -5.58 -18.04
N ILE A 270 -3.41 -6.09 -18.92
CA ILE A 270 -3.76 -7.51 -19.01
C ILE A 270 -3.33 -8.04 -20.38
N GLY A 271 -2.48 -9.07 -20.35
CA GLY A 271 -1.98 -9.73 -21.55
C GLY A 271 -0.70 -9.08 -22.10
N GLU A 272 -0.29 -9.53 -23.29
CA GLU A 272 0.89 -9.01 -24.00
C GLU A 272 0.59 -7.75 -24.83
N GLU A 273 -0.69 -7.48 -25.11
CA GLU A 273 -1.13 -6.30 -25.83
C GLU A 273 -1.33 -5.14 -24.84
N GLU A 274 -0.54 -4.07 -24.97
CA GLU A 274 -0.54 -2.89 -24.08
C GLU A 274 -1.87 -2.09 -24.09
N ASP A 275 -2.85 -2.47 -24.91
CA ASP A 275 -4.09 -1.72 -25.08
C ASP A 275 -5.20 -2.14 -24.08
N SER A 276 -5.07 -3.28 -23.38
CA SER A 276 -6.11 -3.79 -22.47
C SER A 276 -5.71 -3.64 -21.00
N HIS A 277 -6.58 -3.00 -20.20
CA HIS A 277 -6.37 -2.81 -18.77
C HIS A 277 -7.39 -3.62 -17.96
N LEU A 278 -7.09 -3.91 -16.69
CA LEU A 278 -8.01 -4.62 -15.79
C LEU A 278 -9.38 -3.94 -15.68
N GLY A 279 -9.40 -2.61 -15.68
CA GLY A 279 -10.62 -1.81 -15.61
C GLY A 279 -11.60 -2.07 -16.76
N ASP A 280 -11.10 -2.45 -17.94
CA ASP A 280 -11.93 -2.66 -19.12
C ASP A 280 -12.83 -3.92 -19.00
N PHE A 281 -12.51 -4.82 -18.06
CA PHE A 281 -13.25 -6.07 -17.83
C PHE A 281 -14.24 -6.00 -16.67
N ILE A 282 -14.30 -4.87 -15.96
CA ILE A 282 -15.21 -4.71 -14.82
C ILE A 282 -16.55 -4.16 -15.33
N GLU A 283 -17.60 -4.97 -15.21
CA GLU A 283 -18.96 -4.57 -15.56
C GLU A 283 -19.53 -3.58 -14.51
N ASP A 284 -20.24 -2.57 -14.99
CA ASP A 284 -21.00 -1.65 -14.14
C ASP A 284 -22.38 -2.26 -13.83
N GLU A 285 -22.53 -2.85 -12.64
CA GLU A 285 -23.78 -3.47 -12.18
C GLU A 285 -24.89 -2.45 -11.88
N ASP A 286 -24.56 -1.17 -11.66
CA ASP A 286 -25.53 -0.11 -11.36
C ASP A 286 -26.15 0.49 -12.64
N ALA A 287 -25.52 0.25 -13.80
CA ALA A 287 -26.01 0.73 -15.08
C ALA A 287 -27.29 -0.01 -15.51
N ILE A 288 -28.38 0.74 -15.67
CA ILE A 288 -29.63 0.18 -16.19
C ILE A 288 -29.43 -0.17 -17.68
N ALA A 289 -29.63 -1.43 -18.02
CA ALA A 289 -29.53 -1.89 -19.40
C ALA A 289 -30.55 -1.14 -20.30
N PRO A 290 -30.18 -0.76 -21.55
CA PRO A 290 -31.10 -0.07 -22.45
C PRO A 290 -32.47 -0.75 -22.66
N PRO A 291 -32.57 -2.10 -22.74
CA PRO A 291 -33.87 -2.78 -22.80
C PRO A 291 -34.74 -2.58 -21.55
N ASP A 292 -34.13 -2.54 -20.37
CA ASP A 292 -34.83 -2.36 -19.10
C ASP A 292 -35.33 -0.91 -18.97
N ALA A 293 -34.47 0.05 -19.35
CA ALA A 293 -34.87 1.46 -19.42
C ALA A 293 -36.01 1.69 -20.43
N ALA A 294 -35.95 1.07 -21.61
CA ALA A 294 -37.02 1.13 -22.60
C ALA A 294 -38.31 0.48 -22.10
N SER A 295 -38.21 -0.68 -21.42
CA SER A 295 -39.34 -1.37 -20.82
C SER A 295 -40.01 -0.52 -19.74
N PHE A 296 -39.22 0.16 -18.90
CA PHE A 296 -39.74 1.09 -17.89
C PHE A 296 -40.46 2.30 -18.51
N LEU A 297 -39.90 2.88 -19.59
CA LEU A 297 -40.55 3.98 -20.31
C LEU A 297 -41.87 3.53 -20.96
N LEU A 298 -41.88 2.39 -21.64
CA LEU A 298 -43.08 1.81 -22.23
C LEU A 298 -44.13 1.49 -21.16
N MET A 299 -43.72 0.95 -20.02
CA MET A 299 -44.59 0.69 -18.88
C MET A 299 -45.23 1.99 -18.37
N LYS A 300 -44.45 3.06 -18.26
CA LYS A 300 -44.93 4.39 -17.82
C LYS A 300 -45.97 4.96 -18.80
N GLU A 301 -45.69 4.92 -20.10
CA GLU A 301 -46.63 5.39 -21.13
C GLU A 301 -47.95 4.61 -21.10
N GLN A 302 -47.88 3.27 -21.01
CA GLN A 302 -49.08 2.44 -20.91
C GLN A 302 -49.85 2.67 -19.60
N LEU A 303 -49.14 2.92 -18.49
CA LEU A 303 -49.76 3.28 -17.22
C LEU A 303 -50.53 4.59 -17.35
N GLU A 304 -49.95 5.61 -18.00
CA GLU A 304 -50.63 6.88 -18.27
C GLU A 304 -51.88 6.68 -19.14
N GLU A 305 -51.80 5.92 -20.24
CA GLU A 305 -52.96 5.58 -21.07
C GLU A 305 -54.09 4.94 -20.26
N VAL A 306 -53.74 3.97 -19.40
CA VAL A 306 -54.73 3.26 -18.57
C VAL A 306 -55.32 4.18 -17.51
N LEU A 307 -54.53 5.08 -16.92
CA LEU A 307 -55.01 6.07 -15.95
C LEU A 307 -56.00 7.06 -16.58
N TYR A 308 -55.80 7.51 -17.83
CA TYR A 308 -56.75 8.38 -18.53
C TYR A 308 -58.12 7.73 -18.77
N THR A 309 -58.23 6.40 -18.73
CA THR A 309 -59.53 5.71 -18.83
C THR A 309 -60.36 5.74 -17.55
N LEU A 310 -59.81 6.26 -16.44
CA LEU A 310 -60.52 6.46 -15.18
C LEU A 310 -61.23 7.82 -15.16
N ALA A 311 -62.09 8.03 -14.17
CA ALA A 311 -62.65 9.37 -13.97
C ALA A 311 -61.54 10.34 -13.51
N PRO A 312 -61.57 11.63 -13.88
CA PRO A 312 -60.51 12.60 -13.53
C PRO A 312 -60.21 12.68 -12.01
N ARG A 313 -61.23 12.46 -11.18
CA ARG A 313 -61.09 12.40 -9.72
C ARG A 313 -60.42 11.11 -9.23
N GLU A 314 -60.68 9.98 -9.88
CA GLU A 314 -60.07 8.69 -9.53
C GLU A 314 -58.59 8.66 -9.96
N GLU A 315 -58.29 9.16 -11.16
CA GLU A 315 -56.93 9.29 -11.69
C GLU A 315 -56.05 10.16 -10.78
N LYS A 316 -56.50 11.38 -10.46
CA LYS A 316 -55.71 12.33 -9.68
C LYS A 316 -55.45 11.82 -8.25
N VAL A 317 -56.40 11.06 -7.66
CA VAL A 317 -56.18 10.38 -6.37
C VAL A 317 -55.07 9.33 -6.48
N LEU A 318 -55.03 8.53 -7.54
CA LEU A 318 -53.97 7.52 -7.73
C LEU A 318 -52.61 8.15 -8.01
N ARG A 319 -52.53 9.17 -8.89
CA ARG A 319 -51.27 9.88 -9.17
C ARG A 319 -50.63 10.47 -7.91
N LEU A 320 -51.44 11.13 -7.07
CA LEU A 320 -50.98 11.73 -5.81
C LEU A 320 -50.67 10.69 -4.73
N ARG A 321 -51.44 9.59 -4.67
CA ARG A 321 -51.24 8.53 -3.66
C ARG A 321 -49.96 7.75 -3.91
N PHE A 322 -49.71 7.36 -5.15
CA PHE A 322 -48.56 6.54 -5.55
C PHE A 322 -47.36 7.37 -6.02
N GLY A 323 -47.52 8.69 -6.17
CA GLY A 323 -46.42 9.57 -6.56
C GLY A 323 -45.95 9.34 -8.00
N ILE A 324 -46.88 9.07 -8.93
CA ILE A 324 -46.54 8.69 -10.32
C ILE A 324 -45.87 9.84 -11.08
N ASP A 325 -46.28 11.08 -10.81
CA ASP A 325 -45.74 12.28 -11.46
C ASP A 325 -44.52 12.85 -10.70
N ASP A 326 -44.63 12.98 -9.38
CA ASP A 326 -43.64 13.70 -8.54
C ASP A 326 -42.67 12.75 -7.78
N GLY A 327 -42.79 11.43 -7.95
CA GLY A 327 -42.01 10.42 -7.21
C GLY A 327 -42.35 10.29 -5.71
N ARG A 328 -43.20 11.17 -5.17
CA ARG A 328 -43.56 11.22 -3.74
C ARG A 328 -44.95 10.68 -3.47
N ALA A 329 -45.02 9.54 -2.79
CA ALA A 329 -46.27 8.98 -2.30
C ALA A 329 -46.85 9.82 -1.15
N ARG A 330 -48.10 10.30 -1.29
CA ARG A 330 -48.83 11.05 -0.25
C ARG A 330 -49.72 10.12 0.57
N THR A 331 -49.97 10.43 1.84
CA THR A 331 -50.89 9.66 2.69
C THR A 331 -52.35 9.93 2.31
N LEU A 332 -53.27 9.02 2.68
CA LEU A 332 -54.71 9.19 2.44
C LEU A 332 -55.30 10.44 3.08
N GLU A 333 -54.69 10.92 4.17
CA GLU A 333 -55.11 12.11 4.88
C GLU A 333 -54.64 13.39 4.16
N GLU A 334 -53.39 13.43 3.71
CA GLU A 334 -52.86 14.53 2.89
C GLU A 334 -53.61 14.66 1.57
N VAL A 335 -53.88 13.54 0.89
CA VAL A 335 -54.72 13.54 -0.33
C VAL A 335 -56.15 13.98 0.00
N GLY A 336 -56.69 13.57 1.15
CA GLY A 336 -58.01 14.01 1.61
C GLY A 336 -58.11 15.53 1.80
N GLN A 337 -57.08 16.14 2.39
CA GLN A 337 -57.01 17.60 2.56
C GLN A 337 -57.00 18.33 1.22
N GLU A 338 -56.25 17.83 0.23
CA GLU A 338 -56.16 18.45 -1.10
C GLU A 338 -57.48 18.39 -1.90
N PHE A 339 -58.26 17.31 -1.73
CA PHE A 339 -59.58 17.17 -2.37
C PHE A 339 -60.74 17.72 -1.53
N GLY A 340 -60.49 18.19 -0.31
CA GLY A 340 -61.52 18.65 0.62
C GLY A 340 -62.47 17.54 1.09
N VAL A 341 -61.96 16.31 1.26
CA VAL A 341 -62.77 15.13 1.62
C VAL A 341 -62.13 14.33 2.76
N THR A 342 -62.93 13.56 3.49
CA THR A 342 -62.42 12.71 4.57
C THR A 342 -61.49 11.62 4.04
N ARG A 343 -60.52 11.21 4.86
CA ARG A 343 -59.60 10.09 4.61
C ARG A 343 -60.32 8.84 4.10
N GLU A 344 -61.43 8.47 4.74
CA GLU A 344 -62.19 7.27 4.40
C GLU A 344 -62.81 7.36 3.00
N ARG A 345 -63.18 8.57 2.57
CA ARG A 345 -63.71 8.77 1.22
C ARG A 345 -62.63 8.63 0.15
N ILE A 346 -61.41 9.09 0.39
CA ILE A 346 -60.27 8.85 -0.52
C ILE A 346 -59.97 7.35 -0.63
N ARG A 347 -59.97 6.62 0.50
CA ARG A 347 -59.82 5.16 0.52
C ARG A 347 -60.88 4.46 -0.34
N GLN A 348 -62.14 4.89 -0.27
CA GLN A 348 -63.21 4.33 -1.10
C GLN A 348 -62.99 4.60 -2.59
N ILE A 349 -62.53 5.81 -2.95
CA ILE A 349 -62.23 6.19 -4.34
C ILE A 349 -61.06 5.37 -4.87
N GLU A 350 -59.98 5.20 -4.10
CA GLU A 350 -58.83 4.35 -4.41
C GLU A 350 -59.27 2.90 -4.66
N ALA A 351 -59.99 2.29 -3.72
CA ALA A 351 -60.45 0.91 -3.84
C ALA A 351 -61.35 0.71 -5.09
N LYS A 352 -62.19 1.70 -5.40
CA LYS A 352 -63.02 1.68 -6.60
C LYS A 352 -62.19 1.79 -7.87
N ALA A 353 -61.18 2.65 -7.89
CA ALA A 353 -60.27 2.84 -9.02
C ALA A 353 -59.43 1.57 -9.27
N LEU A 354 -58.83 0.99 -8.23
CA LEU A 354 -58.09 -0.27 -8.31
C LEU A 354 -58.98 -1.43 -8.80
N ARG A 355 -60.24 -1.50 -8.35
CA ARG A 355 -61.19 -2.50 -8.84
C ARG A 355 -61.48 -2.36 -10.34
N LYS A 356 -61.54 -1.13 -10.87
CA LYS A 356 -61.70 -0.87 -12.31
C LYS A 356 -60.45 -1.24 -13.11
N LEU A 357 -59.26 -0.92 -12.58
CA LEU A 357 -57.97 -1.26 -13.20
C LEU A 357 -57.74 -2.77 -13.26
N ARG A 358 -58.26 -3.52 -12.29
CA ARG A 358 -58.19 -4.99 -12.24
C ARG A 358 -59.09 -5.69 -13.28
N HIS A 359 -59.94 -4.96 -14.01
CA HIS A 359 -60.75 -5.57 -15.07
C HIS A 359 -59.85 -6.08 -16.22
N PRO A 360 -60.08 -7.30 -16.75
CA PRO A 360 -59.18 -7.94 -17.73
C PRO A 360 -58.84 -7.06 -18.95
N SER A 361 -59.80 -6.28 -19.44
CA SER A 361 -59.60 -5.37 -20.58
C SER A 361 -58.56 -4.29 -20.33
N ARG A 362 -58.37 -3.85 -19.09
CA ARG A 362 -57.40 -2.81 -18.69
C ARG A 362 -56.12 -3.42 -18.13
N SER A 363 -56.25 -4.49 -17.34
CA SER A 363 -55.10 -5.16 -16.73
C SER A 363 -54.23 -5.91 -17.73
N ARG A 364 -54.77 -6.36 -18.88
CA ARG A 364 -53.99 -7.15 -19.84
C ARG A 364 -52.78 -6.39 -20.37
N LYS A 365 -52.92 -5.11 -20.69
CA LYS A 365 -51.81 -4.24 -21.15
C LYS A 365 -50.68 -4.13 -20.11
N LEU A 366 -51.06 -4.00 -18.83
CA LEU A 366 -50.10 -3.83 -17.73
C LEU A 366 -49.55 -5.15 -17.18
N LYS A 367 -50.17 -6.29 -17.51
CA LYS A 367 -49.71 -7.61 -17.05
C LYS A 367 -48.43 -8.06 -17.73
N ASP A 368 -48.20 -7.59 -18.95
CA ASP A 368 -47.03 -7.96 -19.75
C ASP A 368 -45.73 -7.34 -19.18
N PHE A 369 -45.82 -6.42 -18.20
CA PHE A 369 -44.68 -5.78 -17.50
C PHE A 369 -44.48 -6.29 -16.05
N LEU A 370 -45.21 -7.34 -15.65
CA LEU A 370 -45.09 -7.96 -14.32
C LEU A 370 -44.23 -9.24 -14.32
N GLU A 371 -43.86 -9.73 -15.50
CA GLU A 371 -42.80 -10.71 -15.72
C GLU A 371 -41.48 -9.97 -15.94
#